data_AF-A0A0G0MGH8-F1
#
_entry.id   AF-A0A0G0MGH8-F1
#
_cell.length_a   1.000
_cell.length_b   1.000
_cell.length_c   1.000
_cell.angle_alpha   90.00
_cell.angle_beta   90.00
_cell.angle_gamma   90.00
#
_symmetry.space_group_name_H-M   'P 1'
#
loop_
_entity.id
_entity.type
_entity.pdbx_description
1 polymer ?
#
loop_
_entity_poly.entity_id
_entity_poly.type
_entity_poly.pdbx_seq_one_letter_code
_entity_poly.pdbx_strand_id
1 'polypeptide(L)'
;MKKGVFLKIKKVSLRGAKRRGNLSVIYRDCFASLAMTIYSMEKHSLVRTIYLYLFAMVGLVLLIIACVSFLNMALKTFIFTKADEQMRIEYKQPSFGPIAVEKVERISQEAQGKQVQVTLAEGEVQQIDQWLADYKNYQEGRAKIDPVTTERQQQASINLAMIIIGLPLYLYHWGIIKRETRKQEAVLGS
;
A
#
# COMPACT_ATOMS: atom_id res chain seq x y z
N MET A 1 -67.82 16.23 14.49
CA MET A 1 -68.62 15.30 13.66
C MET A 1 -67.72 14.16 13.19
N LYS A 2 -68.07 12.93 13.59
CA LYS A 2 -67.47 11.65 13.17
C LYS A 2 -67.71 11.41 11.68
N LYS A 3 -66.76 10.80 10.96
CA LYS A 3 -67.02 9.70 10.00
C LYS A 3 -65.80 8.79 9.91
N GLY A 4 -65.86 7.67 10.64
CA GLY A 4 -64.96 6.53 10.45
C GLY A 4 -65.34 5.76 9.19
N VAL A 5 -64.33 5.28 8.46
CA VAL A 5 -64.51 4.45 7.26
C VAL A 5 -64.25 3.00 7.64
N PHE A 6 -65.31 2.22 7.55
CA PHE A 6 -65.42 0.83 7.95
C PHE A 6 -65.07 -0.05 6.73
N LEU A 7 -63.86 -0.61 6.66
CA LEU A 7 -63.48 -1.53 5.59
C LEU A 7 -63.95 -2.95 5.91
N LYS A 8 -64.99 -3.35 5.18
CA LYS A 8 -65.71 -4.62 5.24
C LYS A 8 -64.86 -5.74 4.62
N ILE A 9 -64.23 -6.56 5.44
CA ILE A 9 -63.51 -7.77 4.98
C ILE A 9 -64.55 -8.80 4.52
N LYS A 10 -64.69 -8.96 3.20
CA LYS A 10 -65.54 -9.98 2.59
C LYS A 10 -64.82 -11.33 2.73
N LYS A 11 -65.30 -12.22 3.61
CA LYS A 11 -64.85 -13.62 3.67
C LYS A 11 -65.06 -14.28 2.30
N VAL A 12 -63.98 -14.64 1.62
CA VAL A 12 -64.03 -15.49 0.42
C VAL A 12 -64.33 -16.92 0.89
N SER A 13 -65.57 -17.34 0.66
CA SER A 13 -66.07 -18.69 0.90
C SER A 13 -65.43 -19.66 -0.11
N LEU A 14 -64.45 -20.45 0.32
CA LEU A 14 -63.94 -21.58 -0.45
C LEU A 14 -64.95 -22.73 -0.39
N ARG A 15 -65.97 -22.66 -1.23
CA ARG A 15 -66.94 -23.74 -1.43
C ARG A 15 -66.66 -24.37 -2.79
N GLY A 16 -66.09 -25.58 -2.77
CA GLY A 16 -66.18 -26.56 -3.84
C GLY A 16 -65.32 -26.33 -5.09
N ALA A 17 -64.10 -26.86 -5.08
CA ALA A 17 -63.38 -27.21 -6.30
C ALA A 17 -63.01 -28.70 -6.26
N LYS A 18 -64.01 -29.55 -6.50
CA LYS A 18 -63.80 -30.96 -6.84
C LYS A 18 -63.51 -31.01 -8.34
N ARG A 19 -62.24 -31.18 -8.73
CA ARG A 19 -61.91 -31.66 -10.08
C ARG A 19 -60.64 -32.50 -10.06
N ARG A 20 -60.83 -33.77 -10.44
CA ARG A 20 -59.82 -34.79 -10.69
C ARG A 20 -58.91 -34.32 -11.83
N GLY A 21 -57.61 -34.61 -11.75
CA GLY A 21 -56.71 -34.53 -12.89
C GLY A 21 -55.26 -34.20 -12.53
N ASN A 22 -54.42 -35.25 -12.45
CA ASN A 22 -52.96 -35.27 -12.55
C ASN A 22 -52.13 -34.18 -11.83
N LEU A 23 -51.59 -34.57 -10.68
CA LEU A 23 -50.56 -33.88 -9.89
C LEU A 23 -49.22 -33.70 -10.65
N SER A 24 -49.04 -34.35 -11.81
CA SER A 24 -47.81 -34.29 -12.63
C SER A 24 -47.73 -33.09 -13.58
N VAL A 25 -48.85 -32.40 -13.87
CA VAL A 25 -48.86 -31.27 -14.81
C VAL A 25 -48.46 -29.97 -14.11
N ILE A 26 -48.97 -29.75 -12.89
CA ILE A 26 -48.72 -28.53 -12.10
C ILE A 26 -47.23 -28.42 -11.71
N TYR A 27 -46.53 -29.54 -11.53
CA TYR A 27 -45.09 -29.54 -11.21
C TYR A 27 -44.20 -29.24 -12.42
N ARG A 28 -44.64 -29.51 -13.66
CA ARG A 28 -43.85 -29.17 -14.86
C ARG A 28 -43.92 -27.69 -15.19
N ASP A 29 -45.06 -27.05 -14.97
CA ASP A 29 -45.23 -25.63 -15.27
C ASP A 29 -44.54 -24.71 -14.24
N CYS A 30 -44.44 -25.16 -12.98
CA CYS A 30 -43.66 -24.46 -11.96
C CYS A 30 -42.15 -24.54 -12.20
N PHE A 31 -41.64 -25.70 -12.63
CA PHE A 31 -40.21 -25.88 -12.93
C PHE A 31 -39.80 -25.15 -14.23
N ALA A 32 -40.69 -25.07 -15.23
CA ALA A 32 -40.46 -24.28 -16.44
C ALA A 32 -40.43 -22.76 -16.14
N SER A 33 -41.30 -22.29 -15.24
CA SER A 33 -41.31 -20.87 -14.81
C SER A 33 -40.07 -20.51 -13.97
N LEU A 34 -39.58 -21.43 -13.15
CA LEU A 34 -38.32 -21.26 -12.42
C LEU A 34 -37.09 -21.32 -13.34
N ALA A 35 -37.07 -22.24 -14.33
CA ALA A 35 -36.00 -22.36 -15.31
C ALA A 35 -35.93 -21.16 -16.27
N MET A 36 -37.07 -20.59 -16.67
CA MET A 36 -37.14 -19.35 -17.46
C MET A 36 -36.65 -18.11 -16.70
N THR A 37 -36.73 -18.12 -15.37
CA THR A 37 -36.17 -17.02 -14.56
C THR A 37 -34.65 -17.14 -14.41
N ILE A 38 -34.07 -18.34 -14.57
CA ILE A 38 -32.62 -18.57 -14.53
C ILE A 38 -31.94 -18.17 -15.86
N TYR A 39 -32.64 -18.27 -16.99
CA TYR A 39 -32.04 -18.02 -18.32
C TYR A 39 -31.91 -16.52 -18.70
N SER A 40 -32.48 -15.61 -17.90
CA SER A 40 -32.49 -14.17 -18.19
C SER A 40 -31.47 -13.36 -17.37
N MET A 41 -30.20 -13.79 -17.32
CA MET A 41 -29.09 -13.02 -16.73
C MET A 41 -27.84 -13.01 -17.63
N GLU A 42 -28.03 -12.93 -18.95
CA GLU A 42 -26.94 -13.12 -19.91
C GLU A 42 -26.11 -11.85 -20.22
N LYS A 43 -26.52 -10.66 -19.75
CA LYS A 43 -25.79 -9.39 -20.02
C LYS A 43 -25.27 -8.65 -18.79
N HIS A 44 -25.70 -9.01 -17.58
CA HIS A 44 -25.17 -8.42 -16.32
C HIS A 44 -23.98 -9.18 -15.73
N SER A 45 -23.67 -10.38 -16.24
CA SER A 45 -22.53 -11.17 -15.78
C SER A 45 -21.19 -10.59 -16.27
N LEU A 46 -21.14 -10.07 -17.50
CA LEU A 46 -19.90 -9.56 -18.11
C LEU A 46 -19.37 -8.30 -17.40
N VAL A 47 -20.24 -7.34 -17.09
CA VAL A 47 -19.86 -6.10 -16.37
C VAL A 47 -19.32 -6.44 -14.98
N ARG A 48 -19.98 -7.35 -14.26
CA ARG A 48 -19.52 -7.82 -12.94
C ARG A 48 -18.17 -8.52 -13.04
N THR A 49 -17.99 -9.39 -14.04
CA THR A 49 -16.73 -10.09 -14.28
C THR A 49 -15.61 -9.09 -14.59
N ILE A 50 -15.80 -8.19 -15.55
CA ILE A 50 -14.82 -7.15 -15.88
C ILE A 50 -14.44 -6.33 -14.65
N TYR A 51 -15.42 -5.87 -13.86
CA TYR A 51 -15.16 -5.14 -12.62
C TYR A 51 -14.31 -5.95 -11.63
N LEU A 52 -14.66 -7.23 -11.41
CA LEU A 52 -13.92 -8.10 -10.50
C LEU A 52 -12.48 -8.36 -10.97
N TYR A 53 -12.25 -8.56 -12.27
CA TYR A 53 -10.91 -8.74 -12.82
C TYR A 53 -10.07 -7.47 -12.74
N LEU A 54 -10.65 -6.29 -13.03
CA LEU A 54 -9.95 -5.02 -12.88
C LEU A 54 -9.58 -4.75 -11.41
N PHE A 55 -10.52 -4.99 -10.48
CA PHE A 55 -10.26 -4.85 -9.06
C PHE A 55 -9.17 -5.82 -8.58
N ALA A 56 -9.23 -7.09 -9.00
CA ALA A 56 -8.21 -8.08 -8.68
C ALA A 56 -6.84 -7.71 -9.26
N MET A 57 -6.77 -7.17 -10.48
CA MET A 57 -5.53 -6.70 -11.09
C MET A 57 -4.92 -5.55 -10.28
N VAL A 58 -5.73 -4.56 -9.90
CA VAL A 58 -5.26 -3.43 -9.07
C VAL A 58 -4.78 -3.92 -7.71
N GLY A 59 -5.55 -4.79 -7.05
CA GLY A 59 -5.16 -5.39 -5.77
C GLY A 59 -3.86 -6.18 -5.85
N LEU A 60 -3.66 -6.95 -6.92
CA LEU A 60 -2.43 -7.70 -7.16
C LEU A 60 -1.22 -6.78 -7.33
N VAL A 61 -1.37 -5.68 -8.07
CA VAL A 61 -0.28 -4.69 -8.24
C VAL A 61 0.11 -4.06 -6.90
N LEU A 62 -0.88 -3.65 -6.10
CA LEU A 62 -0.63 -3.09 -4.77
C LEU A 62 0.07 -4.10 -3.85
N LEU A 63 -0.32 -5.37 -3.91
CA LEU A 63 0.31 -6.45 -3.16
C LEU A 63 1.78 -6.63 -3.56
N ILE A 64 2.08 -6.65 -4.87
CA ILE A 64 3.47 -6.82 -5.37
C ILE A 64 4.35 -5.66 -4.89
N ILE A 65 3.86 -4.42 -4.98
CA ILE A 65 4.60 -3.24 -4.53
C ILE A 65 4.90 -3.34 -3.02
N ALA A 66 3.91 -3.78 -2.21
CA ALA A 66 4.09 -3.98 -0.78
C ALA A 66 5.14 -5.08 -0.48
N CYS A 67 5.10 -6.21 -1.19
CA CYS A 67 6.08 -7.28 -1.05
C CYS A 67 7.51 -6.84 -1.40
N VAL A 68 7.68 -6.10 -2.50
CA VAL A 68 8.99 -5.57 -2.90
C VAL A 68 9.52 -4.58 -1.86
N SER A 69 8.66 -3.68 -1.36
CA SER A 69 9.03 -2.70 -0.32
C SER A 69 9.47 -3.41 0.97
N PHE A 70 8.73 -4.44 1.39
CA PHE A 70 9.06 -5.22 2.58
C PHE A 70 10.40 -5.94 2.46
N LEU A 71 10.66 -6.59 1.32
CA LEU A 71 11.95 -7.25 1.07
C LEU A 71 13.09 -6.24 1.01
N ASN A 72 12.89 -5.08 0.38
CA ASN A 72 13.91 -4.03 0.35
C ASN A 72 14.28 -3.57 1.77
N MET A 73 13.31 -3.37 2.64
CA MET A 73 13.55 -3.03 4.06
C MET A 73 14.33 -4.16 4.78
N ALA A 74 13.92 -5.41 4.57
CA ALA A 74 14.60 -6.56 5.16
C ALA A 74 16.06 -6.68 4.68
N LEU A 75 16.30 -6.55 3.38
CA LEU A 75 17.64 -6.61 2.78
C LEU A 75 18.54 -5.51 3.35
N LYS A 76 18.07 -4.27 3.45
CA LYS A 76 18.83 -3.18 4.09
C LYS A 76 19.12 -3.42 5.56
N THR A 77 18.18 -4.01 6.30
CA THR A 77 18.34 -4.22 7.74
C THR A 77 19.29 -5.37 8.06
N PHE A 78 19.22 -6.48 7.32
CA PHE A 78 19.96 -7.70 7.64
C PHE A 78 21.22 -7.92 6.80
N ILE A 79 21.21 -7.53 5.51
CA ILE A 79 22.31 -7.80 4.57
C ILE A 79 23.12 -6.53 4.29
N PHE A 80 22.44 -5.43 3.95
CA PHE A 80 23.06 -4.15 3.57
C PHE A 80 22.98 -3.12 4.71
N THR A 81 23.59 -3.42 5.84
CA THR A 81 23.55 -2.57 7.05
C THR A 81 24.11 -1.16 6.84
N LYS A 82 24.86 -0.95 5.75
CA LYS A 82 25.45 0.34 5.36
C LYS A 82 24.56 1.15 4.40
N ALA A 83 23.50 0.56 3.85
CA ALA A 83 22.61 1.24 2.90
C ALA A 83 21.89 2.46 3.49
N ASP A 84 21.70 2.51 4.82
CA ASP A 84 21.07 3.63 5.52
C ASP A 84 22.05 4.37 6.47
N GLU A 85 23.36 4.18 6.31
CA GLU A 85 24.38 4.80 7.17
C GLU A 85 24.39 6.33 7.03
N GLN A 86 24.27 6.84 5.80
CA GLN A 86 24.17 8.28 5.56
C GLN A 86 22.99 8.91 6.30
N MET A 87 21.80 8.32 6.17
CA MET A 87 20.59 8.80 6.86
C MET A 87 20.75 8.76 8.39
N ARG A 88 21.43 7.72 8.93
CA ARG A 88 21.71 7.62 10.38
C ARG A 88 22.60 8.74 10.89
N ILE A 89 23.60 9.17 10.11
CA ILE A 89 24.51 10.25 10.53
C ILE A 89 23.82 11.60 10.35
N GLU A 90 23.08 11.81 9.26
CA GLU A 90 22.28 13.02 9.06
C GLU A 90 21.25 13.23 10.18
N TYR A 91 20.62 12.17 10.70
CA TYR A 91 19.71 12.26 11.85
C TYR A 91 20.42 12.67 13.17
N LYS A 92 21.73 12.48 13.26
CA LYS A 92 22.56 12.89 14.40
C LYS A 92 23.14 14.30 14.25
N GLN A 93 22.73 15.05 13.23
CA GLN A 93 23.18 16.43 13.10
C GLN A 93 22.75 17.23 14.35
N PRO A 94 23.68 17.97 14.98
CA PRO A 94 23.31 18.82 16.10
C PRO A 94 22.34 19.90 15.60
N SER A 95 21.37 20.24 16.45
CA SER A 95 20.47 21.37 16.17
C SER A 95 21.25 22.68 16.07
N PHE A 96 20.58 23.72 15.59
CA PHE A 96 21.11 25.08 15.49
C PHE A 96 21.83 25.50 16.80
N GLY A 97 22.86 26.33 16.67
CA GLY A 97 23.74 26.68 17.79
C GLY A 97 22.99 27.22 19.01
N PRO A 98 23.51 26.99 20.24
CA PRO A 98 22.79 27.25 21.49
C PRO A 98 22.64 28.74 21.84
N ILE A 99 23.13 29.65 21.00
CA ILE A 99 23.07 31.10 21.26
C ILE A 99 21.83 31.67 20.58
N ALA A 100 21.01 32.40 21.34
CA ALA A 100 19.85 33.10 20.81
C ALA A 100 20.27 34.11 19.73
N VAL A 101 19.54 34.11 18.60
CA VAL A 101 19.81 34.98 17.44
C VAL A 101 19.86 36.46 17.84
N GLU A 102 18.98 36.88 18.74
CA GLU A 102 18.94 38.25 19.28
C GLU A 102 20.25 38.61 20.00
N LYS A 103 20.84 37.67 20.76
CA LYS A 103 22.11 37.90 21.45
C LYS A 103 23.26 38.02 20.47
N VAL A 104 23.29 37.17 19.44
CA VAL A 104 24.28 37.24 18.34
C VAL A 104 24.17 38.58 17.60
N GLU A 105 22.96 39.05 17.35
CA GLU A 105 22.70 40.31 16.66
C GLU A 105 23.17 41.51 17.48
N ARG A 106 22.86 41.54 18.78
CA ARG A 106 23.38 42.56 19.71
C ARG A 106 24.90 42.58 19.76
N ILE A 107 25.53 41.41 19.87
CA ILE A 107 27.00 41.30 19.85
C ILE A 107 27.56 41.80 18.52
N SER A 108 26.92 41.48 17.38
CA SER A 108 27.38 41.92 16.06
C SER A 108 27.29 43.45 15.88
N GLN A 109 26.25 44.07 16.43
CA GLN A 109 26.04 45.51 16.41
C GLN A 109 26.99 46.24 17.37
N GLU A 110 27.26 45.67 18.55
CA GLU A 110 28.25 46.17 19.52
C GLU A 110 29.68 46.00 19.00
N ALA A 111 29.94 44.95 18.21
CA ALA A 111 31.27 44.65 17.69
C ALA A 111 31.73 45.59 16.58
N GLN A 112 30.84 46.08 15.71
CA GLN A 112 31.18 46.97 14.58
C GLN A 112 32.49 46.58 13.84
N GLY A 113 32.76 45.28 13.69
CA GLY A 113 33.97 44.76 13.05
C GLY A 113 35.24 44.66 13.93
N LYS A 114 35.14 44.91 15.24
CA LYS A 114 36.21 44.72 16.23
C LYS A 114 35.94 43.50 17.13
N GLN A 115 36.99 42.90 17.67
CA GLN A 115 36.84 41.84 18.69
C GLN A 115 36.21 42.41 19.95
N VAL A 116 35.06 41.87 20.35
CA VAL A 116 34.38 42.19 21.61
C VAL A 116 34.49 40.99 22.54
N GLN A 117 34.95 41.23 23.77
CA GLN A 117 34.83 40.23 24.83
C GLN A 117 33.36 40.15 25.26
N VAL A 118 32.75 38.99 25.04
CA VAL A 118 31.40 38.69 25.49
C VAL A 118 31.50 37.88 26.76
N THR A 119 30.99 38.43 27.86
CA THR A 119 30.85 37.68 29.12
C THR A 119 29.66 36.74 28.98
N LEU A 120 29.93 35.44 28.81
CA LEU A 120 28.93 34.38 28.77
C LEU A 120 28.60 33.94 30.20
N ALA A 121 27.33 33.63 30.47
CA ALA A 121 26.97 32.95 31.71
C ALA A 121 27.54 31.52 31.70
N GLU A 122 27.90 30.97 32.86
CA GLU A 122 28.50 29.62 32.96
C GLU A 122 27.67 28.53 32.25
N GLY A 123 26.34 28.63 32.32
CA GLY A 123 25.44 27.71 31.62
C GLY A 123 25.40 27.86 30.09
N GLU A 124 25.78 29.01 29.54
CA GLU A 124 25.89 29.20 28.09
C GLU A 124 27.19 28.59 27.55
N VAL A 125 28.28 28.71 28.32
CA VAL A 125 29.58 28.10 27.99
C VAL A 125 29.44 26.57 27.90
N GLN A 126 28.77 25.96 28.88
CA GLN A 126 28.54 24.51 28.88
C GLN A 126 27.72 24.02 27.67
N GLN A 127 26.69 24.77 27.26
CA GLN A 127 25.89 24.43 26.09
C GLN A 127 26.71 24.53 24.78
N ILE A 128 27.57 25.54 24.69
CA ILE A 128 28.48 25.71 23.54
C ILE A 128 29.49 24.56 23.48
N ASP A 129 30.11 24.20 24.60
CA ASP A 129 31.07 23.10 24.66
C ASP A 129 30.45 21.77 24.27
N GLN A 130 29.24 21.49 24.77
CA GLN A 130 28.48 20.29 24.40
C GLN A 130 28.14 20.29 22.90
N TRP A 131 27.65 21.41 22.38
CA TRP A 131 27.33 21.54 20.96
C TRP A 131 28.57 21.38 20.07
N LEU A 132 29.72 21.93 20.46
CA LEU A 132 30.99 21.76 19.75
C LEU A 132 31.46 20.30 19.75
N ALA A 133 31.32 19.60 20.88
CA ALA A 133 31.62 18.18 20.97
C ALA A 133 30.73 17.33 20.05
N ASP A 134 29.41 17.58 20.08
CA ASP A 134 28.43 16.90 19.22
C ASP A 134 28.69 17.19 17.74
N TYR A 135 29.01 18.44 17.40
CA TYR A 135 29.36 18.85 16.04
C TYR A 135 30.63 18.16 15.54
N LYS A 136 31.67 18.06 16.37
CA LYS A 136 32.90 17.33 16.04
C LYS A 136 32.61 15.85 15.81
N ASN A 137 31.84 15.21 16.69
CA ASN A 137 31.43 13.81 16.55
C ASN A 137 30.63 13.58 15.25
N TYR A 138 29.73 14.50 14.90
CA TYR A 138 28.96 14.46 13.66
C TYR A 138 29.88 14.58 12.42
N GLN A 139 30.81 15.54 12.43
CA GLN A 139 31.76 15.72 11.33
C GLN A 139 32.65 14.49 11.13
N GLU A 140 33.23 13.95 12.20
CA GLU A 140 34.04 12.74 12.15
C GLU A 140 33.25 11.53 11.65
N GLY A 141 31.97 11.44 12.02
CA GLY A 141 31.05 10.43 11.50
C GLY A 141 30.84 10.57 10.00
N ARG A 142 30.52 11.77 9.52
CA ARG A 142 30.29 12.06 8.10
C ARG A 142 31.52 11.83 7.23
N ALA A 143 32.70 12.19 7.72
CA ALA A 143 33.96 11.99 7.01
C ALA A 143 34.29 10.51 6.72
N LYS A 144 33.72 9.59 7.50
CA LYS A 144 33.92 8.14 7.34
C LYS A 144 32.94 7.50 6.34
N ILE A 145 31.90 8.22 5.91
CA ILE A 145 30.90 7.68 4.98
C ILE A 145 31.38 7.88 3.55
N ASP A 146 31.38 6.80 2.77
CA ASP A 146 31.42 6.88 1.31
C ASP A 146 29.98 6.95 0.77
N PRO A 147 29.53 8.11 0.26
CA PRO A 147 28.17 8.29 -0.23
C PRO A 147 27.86 7.38 -1.43
N VAL A 148 28.85 7.09 -2.27
CA VAL A 148 28.68 6.26 -3.47
C VAL A 148 28.41 4.81 -3.07
N THR A 149 29.10 4.31 -2.05
CA THR A 149 28.86 2.94 -1.56
C THR A 149 27.48 2.79 -0.92
N THR A 150 27.04 3.80 -0.18
CA THR A 150 25.71 3.83 0.46
C THR A 150 24.62 3.75 -0.60
N GLU A 151 24.71 4.60 -1.63
CA GLU A 151 23.75 4.62 -2.73
C GLU A 151 23.73 3.29 -3.50
N ARG A 152 24.91 2.73 -3.80
CA ARG A 152 25.02 1.42 -4.46
C ARG A 152 24.36 0.30 -3.67
N GLN A 153 24.51 0.29 -2.34
CA GLN A 153 23.86 -0.71 -1.49
C GLN A 153 22.33 -0.53 -1.44
N GLN A 154 21.85 0.71 -1.40
CA GLN A 154 20.42 1.00 -1.50
C GLN A 154 19.84 0.53 -2.84
N GLN A 155 20.52 0.81 -3.95
CA GLN A 155 20.12 0.37 -5.29
C GLN A 155 20.19 -1.16 -5.43
N ALA A 156 21.24 -1.80 -4.90
CA ALA A 156 21.36 -3.25 -4.90
C ALA A 156 20.20 -3.90 -4.15
N SER A 157 19.85 -3.38 -2.97
CA SER A 157 18.74 -3.89 -2.17
C SER A 157 17.40 -3.84 -2.91
N ILE A 158 17.05 -2.70 -3.51
CA ILE A 158 15.77 -2.58 -4.23
C ILE A 158 15.74 -3.45 -5.49
N ASN A 159 16.84 -3.52 -6.24
CA ASN A 159 16.94 -4.34 -7.44
C ASN A 159 16.83 -5.84 -7.10
N LEU A 160 17.49 -6.28 -6.03
CA LEU A 160 17.37 -7.66 -5.55
C LEU A 160 15.95 -7.98 -5.08
N ALA A 161 15.30 -7.06 -4.36
CA ALA A 161 13.90 -7.25 -3.94
C ALA A 161 12.96 -7.41 -5.15
N MET A 162 13.14 -6.59 -6.20
CA MET A 162 12.38 -6.73 -7.45
C MET A 162 12.63 -8.05 -8.15
N ILE A 163 13.89 -8.52 -8.22
CA ILE A 163 14.23 -9.79 -8.86
C ILE A 163 13.63 -10.96 -8.09
N ILE A 164 13.73 -10.97 -6.75
CA ILE A 164 13.23 -12.05 -5.90
C ILE A 164 11.71 -12.25 -6.08
N ILE A 165 10.94 -11.17 -6.27
CA ILE A 165 9.49 -11.25 -6.48
C ILE A 165 9.11 -11.40 -7.95
N GLY A 166 9.78 -10.64 -8.83
CA GLY A 166 9.48 -10.58 -10.25
C GLY A 166 9.85 -11.87 -10.99
N LEU A 167 10.95 -12.53 -10.61
CA LEU A 167 11.40 -13.74 -11.28
C LEU A 167 10.42 -14.91 -11.13
N PRO A 168 9.95 -15.28 -9.92
CA PRO A 168 8.93 -16.32 -9.77
C PRO A 168 7.64 -15.99 -10.52
N LEU A 169 7.20 -14.72 -10.49
CA LEU A 169 6.01 -14.27 -11.21
C LEU A 169 6.16 -14.45 -12.72
N TYR A 170 7.29 -14.02 -13.28
CA TYR A 170 7.60 -14.19 -14.70
C TYR A 170 7.64 -15.66 -15.11
N LEU A 171 8.37 -16.50 -14.36
CA LEU A 171 8.51 -17.92 -14.66
C LEU A 171 7.17 -18.66 -14.60
N TYR A 172 6.31 -18.29 -13.64
CA TYR A 172 4.97 -18.85 -13.53
C TYR A 172 4.13 -18.58 -14.79
N HIS A 173 4.07 -17.31 -15.22
CA HIS A 173 3.30 -16.94 -16.42
C HIS A 173 3.88 -17.56 -17.69
N TRP A 174 5.20 -17.55 -17.86
CA TRP A 174 5.87 -18.18 -19.00
C TRP A 174 5.55 -19.69 -19.08
N GLY A 175 5.56 -20.38 -17.95
CA GLY A 175 5.25 -21.80 -17.87
C GLY A 175 3.83 -22.13 -18.33
N ILE A 176 2.85 -21.28 -17.99
CA ILE A 176 1.44 -21.45 -18.42
C ILE A 176 1.32 -21.29 -19.93
N ILE A 177 1.87 -20.20 -20.49
CA ILE A 177 1.84 -19.93 -21.93
C ILE A 177 2.44 -21.11 -22.70
N LYS A 178 3.59 -21.63 -22.25
CA LYS A 178 4.24 -22.78 -22.88
C LYS A 178 3.41 -24.07 -22.79
N ARG A 179 2.58 -24.23 -21.75
CA ARG A 179 1.68 -25.40 -21.61
C ARG A 179 0.46 -25.26 -22.53
N GLU A 180 -0.10 -24.06 -22.64
CA GLU A 180 -1.28 -23.79 -23.49
C GLU A 180 -0.95 -23.88 -24.97
N THR A 181 0.17 -23.28 -25.41
CA THR A 181 0.67 -23.37 -26.78
C THR A 181 0.89 -24.81 -27.23
N ARG A 182 1.57 -25.64 -26.43
CA ARG A 182 1.75 -27.06 -26.74
C ARG A 182 0.45 -27.87 -26.82
N LYS A 183 -0.55 -27.54 -25.98
CA LYS A 183 -1.87 -28.18 -26.08
C LYS A 183 -2.56 -27.81 -27.38
N GLN A 184 -2.46 -26.56 -27.82
CA GLN A 184 -3.02 -26.12 -29.09
C GLN A 184 -2.34 -26.80 -30.28
N GLU A 185 -1.00 -26.89 -30.28
CA GLU A 185 -0.25 -27.62 -31.32
C GLU A 185 -0.63 -29.10 -31.38
N ALA A 186 -0.80 -29.77 -30.23
CA ALA A 186 -1.22 -31.16 -30.17
C ALA A 186 -2.65 -31.40 -30.71
N VAL A 187 -3.56 -30.43 -30.55
CA VAL A 187 -4.93 -30.50 -31.09
C VAL A 187 -4.96 -30.18 -32.58
N LEU A 188 -4.11 -29.28 -33.07
CA LEU A 188 -4.06 -28.90 -34.49
C LEU A 188 -3.24 -29.88 -35.34
N GLY A 189 -2.35 -30.66 -34.72
CA GLY A 189 -1.55 -31.70 -35.36
C GLY A 189 -2.17 -33.10 -35.36
N SER A 190 -3.36 -33.28 -34.78
CA SER A 190 -4.15 -34.53 -34.77
C SER A 190 -5.38 -34.42 -35.67
#